data_AF-A0A2M6X6U8-F1
#
_entry.id   AF-A0A2M6X6U8-F1
#
_cell.length_a   1.000
_cell.length_b   1.000
_cell.length_c   1.000
_cell.angle_alpha   90.00
_cell.angle_beta   90.00
_cell.angle_gamma   90.00
#
_symmetry.space_group_name_H-M   'P 1'
#
loop_
_entity.id
_entity.type
_entity.pdbx_description
1 polymer ?
#
loop_
_entity_poly.entity_id
_entity_poly.type
_entity_poly.pdbx_seq_one_letter_code
_entity_poly.pdbx_strand_id
1 'polypeptide(L)'
;MKRLLLVAISSALFGCSSNPHKAEEIDTEMERSQEVSGENVGTKDGKMIVQRKQLISEELRKLQYEVYALDDHVYGNRKFGSKGLYGVLKDCRVKLSDKTNGGDGKLRWMEPLERVTDKETEFKIGVDENDQLVAVSEEYLLDRIKRFKEYKAVLMKRQDEFEEKIDICKAEARSMQHDVKAAKTPAAE
;
A
#
# COMPACT_ATOMS: atom_id res chain seq x y z
N MET A 1 -26.52 38.43 -52.71
CA MET A 1 -26.21 38.39 -51.27
C MET A 1 -26.77 37.10 -50.66
N LYS A 2 -26.02 36.01 -50.78
CA LYS A 2 -26.33 34.65 -50.29
C LYS A 2 -24.96 33.95 -50.29
N ARG A 3 -24.60 33.25 -49.21
CA ARG A 3 -23.30 32.61 -48.91
C ARG A 3 -22.45 33.37 -47.89
N LEU A 4 -22.85 33.34 -46.63
CA LEU A 4 -21.93 33.53 -45.48
C LEU A 4 -22.65 33.16 -44.17
N LEU A 5 -23.10 31.91 -44.04
CA LEU A 5 -23.70 31.40 -42.80
C LEU A 5 -23.80 29.86 -42.82
N LEU A 6 -22.65 29.16 -42.86
CA LEU A 6 -22.65 27.69 -42.86
C LEU A 6 -21.30 27.03 -42.49
N VAL A 7 -20.49 27.63 -41.61
CA VAL A 7 -19.16 27.06 -41.26
C VAL A 7 -18.94 26.88 -39.74
N ALA A 8 -19.89 27.22 -38.87
CA ALA A 8 -19.64 27.24 -37.42
C ALA A 8 -20.26 26.08 -36.59
N ILE A 9 -20.71 24.97 -37.20
CA ILE A 9 -21.43 23.87 -36.51
C ILE A 9 -20.67 22.52 -36.56
N SER A 10 -19.45 22.46 -37.10
CA SER A 10 -18.76 21.18 -37.33
C SER A 10 -17.78 20.75 -36.23
N SER A 11 -17.61 21.51 -35.14
CA SER A 11 -16.52 21.28 -34.17
C SER A 11 -16.94 20.61 -32.84
N ALA A 12 -18.17 20.09 -32.73
CA ALA A 12 -18.76 19.76 -31.42
C ALA A 12 -18.94 18.27 -31.07
N LEU A 13 -18.36 17.30 -31.79
CA LEU A 13 -18.72 15.87 -31.59
C LEU A 13 -17.56 14.85 -31.56
N PHE A 14 -16.39 15.21 -31.04
CA PHE A 14 -15.36 14.20 -30.70
C PHE A 14 -14.87 14.33 -29.26
N GLY A 15 -15.82 14.36 -28.32
CA GLY A 15 -15.57 13.98 -26.94
C GLY A 15 -15.89 12.50 -26.77
N CYS A 16 -15.10 11.60 -27.38
CA CYS A 16 -15.20 10.18 -27.03
C CYS A 16 -14.77 10.06 -25.57
N SER A 17 -15.74 9.89 -24.67
CA SER A 17 -15.49 9.46 -23.30
C SER A 17 -14.85 8.07 -23.36
N SER A 18 -13.52 8.02 -23.40
CA SER A 18 -12.79 6.78 -23.20
C SER A 18 -13.11 6.31 -21.78
N ASN A 19 -13.96 5.30 -21.64
CA ASN A 19 -14.20 4.66 -20.36
C ASN A 19 -12.92 3.91 -19.96
N PRO A 20 -12.16 4.36 -18.94
CA PRO A 20 -10.89 3.74 -18.56
C PRO A 20 -11.05 2.33 -17.96
N HIS A 21 -12.29 1.90 -17.70
CA HIS A 21 -12.61 0.59 -17.12
C HIS A 21 -13.12 -0.42 -18.15
N LYS A 22 -13.16 -0.07 -19.45
CA LYS A 22 -13.54 -1.01 -20.51
C LYS A 22 -12.40 -1.99 -20.76
N ALA A 23 -12.71 -3.29 -20.78
CA ALA A 23 -11.74 -4.32 -21.16
C ALA A 23 -11.40 -4.19 -22.65
N GLU A 24 -10.11 -4.11 -22.97
CA GLU A 24 -9.58 -4.09 -24.33
C GLU A 24 -9.15 -5.49 -24.75
N GLU A 25 -9.29 -5.80 -26.04
CA GLU A 25 -8.74 -7.04 -26.60
C GLU A 25 -7.22 -6.92 -26.73
N ILE A 26 -6.49 -7.85 -26.11
CA ILE A 26 -5.03 -7.89 -26.13
C ILE A 26 -4.61 -9.11 -26.93
N ASP A 27 -3.89 -8.89 -28.03
CA ASP A 27 -3.25 -9.95 -28.78
C ASP A 27 -2.04 -10.50 -27.99
N THR A 28 -2.10 -11.79 -27.65
CA THR A 28 -1.09 -12.50 -26.86
C THR A 28 -0.20 -13.42 -27.68
N GLU A 29 -0.31 -13.43 -29.01
CA GLU A 29 0.52 -14.27 -29.86
C GLU A 29 1.95 -13.72 -29.94
N MET A 30 2.93 -14.64 -29.93
CA MET A 30 4.36 -14.33 -30.02
C MET A 30 5.07 -15.30 -30.97
N GLU A 31 6.00 -14.77 -31.76
CA GLU A 31 6.88 -15.57 -32.57
C GLU A 31 7.96 -16.22 -31.69
N ARG A 32 8.30 -17.48 -31.97
CA ARG A 32 9.38 -18.22 -31.27
C ARG A 32 9.23 -18.21 -29.74
N SER A 33 7.99 -18.36 -29.25
CA SER A 33 7.69 -18.42 -27.82
C SER A 33 8.30 -19.64 -27.14
N GLN A 34 8.98 -19.43 -26.02
CA GLN A 34 9.46 -20.46 -25.11
C GLN A 34 9.03 -20.13 -23.67
N GLU A 35 8.54 -21.11 -22.93
CA GLU A 35 8.25 -20.95 -21.52
C GLU A 35 9.54 -21.06 -20.67
N VAL A 36 9.78 -20.06 -19.82
CA VAL A 36 10.89 -20.00 -18.87
C VAL A 36 10.35 -19.57 -17.51
N SER A 37 10.39 -20.47 -16.52
CA SER A 37 9.99 -20.19 -15.13
C SER A 37 8.57 -19.61 -14.97
N GLY A 38 7.61 -20.07 -15.78
CA GLY A 38 6.21 -19.60 -15.74
C GLY A 38 5.97 -18.27 -16.49
N GLU A 39 6.95 -17.80 -17.26
CA GLU A 39 6.81 -16.68 -18.19
C GLU A 39 7.07 -17.14 -19.61
N ASN A 40 6.42 -16.52 -20.58
CA ASN A 40 6.71 -16.78 -21.98
C ASN A 40 7.69 -15.72 -22.49
N VAL A 41 8.81 -16.18 -23.05
CA VAL A 41 9.82 -15.33 -23.69
C VAL A 41 9.74 -15.58 -25.19
N GLY A 42 9.65 -14.51 -25.98
CA GLY A 42 9.53 -14.62 -27.43
C GLY A 42 9.82 -13.31 -28.13
N THR A 43 9.51 -13.25 -29.42
CA THR A 43 9.61 -12.03 -30.22
C THR A 43 8.24 -11.57 -30.72
N LYS A 44 7.96 -10.27 -30.60
CA LYS A 44 6.78 -9.61 -31.18
C LYS A 44 7.24 -8.36 -31.90
N ASP A 45 6.86 -8.21 -33.18
CA ASP A 45 7.28 -7.10 -34.05
C ASP A 45 8.81 -6.89 -34.08
N GLY A 46 9.57 -7.99 -34.12
CA GLY A 46 11.04 -7.97 -34.13
C GLY A 46 11.70 -7.57 -32.80
N LYS A 47 10.93 -7.34 -31.73
CA LYS A 47 11.43 -7.04 -30.39
C LYS A 47 11.32 -8.27 -29.49
N MET A 48 12.33 -8.51 -28.68
CA MET A 48 12.25 -9.52 -27.62
C MET A 48 11.31 -9.01 -26.52
N ILE A 49 10.31 -9.81 -26.17
CA ILE A 49 9.36 -9.51 -25.10
C ILE A 49 9.26 -10.69 -24.14
N VAL A 50 9.02 -10.36 -22.87
CA VAL A 50 8.64 -11.33 -21.84
C VAL A 50 7.17 -11.06 -21.51
N GLN A 51 6.34 -12.09 -21.63
CA GLN A 51 4.92 -12.01 -21.38
C GLN A 51 4.53 -12.94 -20.25
N ARG A 52 3.89 -12.36 -19.23
CA ARG A 52 3.26 -13.09 -18.12
C ARG A 52 1.75 -12.95 -18.26
N LYS A 53 1.06 -14.06 -18.54
CA LYS A 53 -0.41 -14.12 -18.60
C LYS A 53 -0.93 -14.64 -17.26
N GLN A 54 -1.73 -13.85 -16.57
CA GLN A 54 -2.31 -14.21 -15.28
C GLN A 54 -3.79 -13.81 -15.23
N LEU A 55 -4.57 -14.58 -14.49
CA LEU A 55 -5.94 -14.20 -14.17
C LEU A 55 -5.90 -12.99 -13.24
N ILE A 56 -6.60 -11.91 -13.62
CA ILE A 56 -6.61 -10.68 -12.81
C ILE A 56 -7.14 -10.94 -11.39
N SER A 57 -8.08 -11.89 -11.23
CA SER A 57 -8.59 -12.30 -9.92
C SER A 57 -7.51 -12.91 -9.02
N GLU A 58 -6.58 -13.69 -9.57
CA GLU A 58 -5.46 -14.28 -8.83
C GLU A 58 -4.45 -13.21 -8.44
N GLU A 59 -4.13 -12.29 -9.35
CA GLU A 59 -3.21 -11.17 -9.07
C GLU A 59 -3.79 -10.24 -8.01
N LEU A 60 -5.09 -9.92 -8.07
CA LEU A 60 -5.77 -9.16 -7.02
C LEU A 60 -5.69 -9.87 -5.67
N ARG A 61 -5.94 -11.19 -5.64
CA ARG A 61 -5.87 -11.98 -4.40
C ARG A 61 -4.46 -11.99 -3.82
N LYS A 62 -3.45 -12.18 -4.66
CA LYS A 62 -2.03 -12.13 -4.27
C LYS A 62 -1.68 -10.76 -3.70
N LEU A 63 -2.02 -9.69 -4.42
CA LEU A 63 -1.75 -8.32 -3.99
C LEU A 63 -2.45 -8.00 -2.66
N GLN A 64 -3.68 -8.46 -2.48
CA GLN A 64 -4.42 -8.31 -1.22
C GLN A 64 -3.69 -9.00 -0.05
N TYR A 65 -3.20 -10.22 -0.24
CA TYR A 65 -2.43 -10.91 0.80
C TYR A 65 -1.12 -10.19 1.12
N GLU A 66 -0.39 -9.75 0.11
CA GLU A 66 0.86 -8.99 0.30
C GLU A 66 0.62 -7.70 1.10
N VAL A 67 -0.43 -6.96 0.74
CA VAL A 67 -0.78 -5.71 1.42
C VAL A 67 -1.19 -5.96 2.86
N TYR A 68 -2.02 -6.96 3.15
CA TYR A 68 -2.43 -7.25 4.53
C TYR A 68 -1.32 -7.81 5.39
N ALA A 69 -0.43 -8.64 4.82
CA ALA A 69 0.76 -9.10 5.54
C ALA A 69 1.68 -7.92 5.88
N LEU A 70 1.86 -7.00 4.93
CA LEU A 70 2.67 -5.80 5.14
C LEU A 70 2.03 -4.83 6.15
N ASP A 71 0.70 -4.67 6.11
CA ASP A 71 -0.05 -3.85 7.09
C ASP A 71 0.14 -4.38 8.52
N ASP A 72 0.02 -5.71 8.72
CA ASP A 72 0.28 -6.33 10.01
C ASP A 72 1.76 -6.18 10.43
N HIS A 73 2.69 -6.32 9.49
CA HIS A 73 4.10 -6.10 9.80
C HIS A 73 4.39 -4.66 10.26
N VAL A 74 3.85 -3.66 9.57
CA VAL A 74 4.09 -2.24 9.83
C VAL A 74 3.33 -1.74 11.06
N TYR A 75 2.02 -2.02 11.14
CA TYR A 75 1.12 -1.45 12.15
C TYR A 75 0.65 -2.45 13.21
N GLY A 76 0.93 -3.73 13.04
CA GLY A 76 0.47 -4.79 13.92
C GLY A 76 -0.98 -5.20 13.68
N ASN A 77 -1.42 -6.20 14.44
CA ASN A 77 -2.77 -6.73 14.37
C ASN A 77 -3.28 -7.03 15.78
N ARG A 78 -4.34 -6.33 16.18
CA ARG A 78 -4.95 -6.48 17.51
C ARG A 78 -5.53 -7.88 17.75
N LYS A 79 -6.11 -8.50 16.72
CA LYS A 79 -6.71 -9.84 16.81
C LYS A 79 -5.66 -10.91 17.10
N PHE A 80 -4.46 -10.76 16.53
CA PHE A 80 -3.37 -11.72 16.68
C PHE A 80 -2.29 -11.28 17.69
N GLY A 81 -2.46 -10.13 18.35
CA GLY A 81 -1.52 -9.60 19.34
C GLY A 81 -0.20 -9.08 18.77
N SER A 82 -0.09 -8.95 17.45
CA SER A 82 1.08 -8.36 16.80
C SER A 82 1.13 -6.86 17.06
N LYS A 83 2.30 -6.38 17.50
CA LYS A 83 2.56 -4.95 17.71
C LYS A 83 3.00 -4.22 16.42
N GLY A 84 3.48 -4.98 15.43
CA GLY A 84 4.16 -4.44 14.26
C GLY A 84 5.37 -3.56 14.59
N LEU A 85 5.99 -2.98 13.57
CA LEU A 85 7.08 -2.02 13.71
C LEU A 85 6.65 -0.79 14.51
N TYR A 86 5.44 -0.29 14.28
CA TYR A 86 4.92 0.86 15.01
C TYR A 86 4.89 0.63 16.53
N GLY A 87 4.40 -0.53 16.97
CA GLY A 87 4.37 -0.86 18.39
C GLY A 87 5.76 -1.11 18.97
N VAL A 88 6.69 -1.68 18.19
CA VAL A 88 8.11 -1.80 18.59
C VAL A 88 8.74 -0.43 18.78
N LEU A 89 8.50 0.51 17.87
CA LEU A 89 8.97 1.89 18.00
C LEU A 89 8.39 2.58 19.23
N LYS A 90 7.08 2.40 19.47
CA LYS A 90 6.39 2.93 20.65
C LYS A 90 7.04 2.41 21.94
N ASP A 91 7.26 1.11 22.04
CA ASP A 91 7.90 0.49 23.21
C ASP A 91 9.33 1.01 23.40
N CYS A 92 10.08 1.20 22.32
CA CYS A 92 11.42 1.77 22.38
C CYS A 92 11.41 3.20 22.92
N ARG A 93 10.50 4.06 22.42
CA ARG A 93 10.37 5.44 22.92
C ARG A 93 9.94 5.51 24.39
N VAL A 94 9.10 4.58 24.84
CA VAL A 94 8.77 4.46 26.27
C VAL A 94 10.03 4.15 27.10
N LYS A 95 10.90 3.25 26.62
CA LYS A 95 12.18 2.96 27.30
C LYS A 95 13.11 4.16 27.35
N LEU A 96 13.17 4.97 26.30
CA LEU A 96 13.95 6.22 26.29
C LEU A 96 13.45 7.24 27.31
N SER A 97 12.14 7.31 27.51
CA SER A 97 11.53 8.19 28.50
C SER A 97 11.66 7.67 29.93
N ASP A 98 12.01 6.40 30.13
CA ASP A 98 12.09 5.81 31.46
C ASP A 98 13.23 6.44 32.29
N LYS A 99 12.89 6.95 33.48
CA LYS A 99 13.86 7.54 34.41
C LYS A 99 14.98 6.57 34.79
N THR A 100 14.70 5.27 34.81
CA THR A 100 15.71 4.23 35.10
C THR A 100 16.80 4.15 34.03
N ASN A 101 16.48 4.56 32.80
CA ASN A 101 17.42 4.68 31.69
C ASN A 101 17.98 6.09 31.53
N GLY A 102 17.70 7.02 32.45
CA GLY A 102 18.13 8.42 32.35
C GLY A 102 17.16 9.33 31.58
N GLY A 103 15.93 8.86 31.30
CA GLY A 103 14.87 9.64 30.67
C GLY A 103 14.15 10.61 31.64
N ASP A 104 13.28 11.45 31.09
CA ASP A 104 12.55 12.49 31.82
C ASP A 104 11.22 12.02 32.44
N GLY A 105 10.79 10.79 32.15
CA GLY A 105 9.51 10.21 32.57
C GLY A 105 8.31 10.71 31.78
N LYS A 106 8.48 11.49 30.71
CA LYS A 106 7.38 12.04 29.92
C LYS A 106 7.16 11.23 28.66
N LEU A 107 5.89 11.01 28.30
CA LEU A 107 5.54 10.34 27.05
C LEU A 107 6.00 11.19 25.86
N ARG A 108 6.83 10.60 25.00
CA ARG A 108 7.21 11.21 23.73
C ARG A 108 6.06 11.09 22.74
N TRP A 109 5.86 12.15 21.94
CA TRP A 109 4.84 12.16 20.89
C TRP A 109 5.06 11.01 19.90
N MET A 110 3.96 10.41 19.45
CA MET A 110 3.93 9.34 18.46
C MET A 110 3.02 9.76 17.32
N GLU A 111 3.44 9.45 16.09
CA GLU A 111 2.61 9.66 14.91
C GLU A 111 1.32 8.85 15.03
N PRO A 112 0.15 9.43 14.68
CA PRO A 112 -1.09 8.67 14.58
C PRO A 112 -0.98 7.53 13.57
N LEU A 113 -1.71 6.44 13.83
CA LEU A 113 -1.87 5.34 12.89
C LEU A 113 -2.92 5.72 11.84
N GLU A 114 -2.52 5.70 10.56
CA GLU A 114 -3.45 5.91 9.45
C GLU A 114 -3.53 4.61 8.62
N ARG A 115 -4.58 3.82 8.85
CA ARG A 115 -4.85 2.61 8.08
C ARG A 115 -5.77 2.96 6.92
N VAL A 116 -5.32 2.72 5.69
CA VAL A 116 -6.13 3.00 4.49
C VAL A 116 -7.29 2.01 4.35
N THR A 117 -7.18 0.83 4.97
CA THR A 117 -8.24 -0.19 4.99
C THR A 117 -9.50 0.22 5.75
N ASP A 118 -9.42 1.26 6.59
CA ASP A 118 -10.53 1.70 7.43
C ASP A 118 -11.45 2.70 6.72
N LYS A 119 -11.16 3.04 5.45
CA LYS A 119 -12.08 3.85 4.63
C LYS A 119 -13.32 3.03 4.33
N GLU A 120 -14.44 3.46 4.89
CA GLU A 120 -15.73 2.78 4.79
C GLU A 120 -16.09 2.51 3.33
N THR A 121 -16.45 1.25 3.06
CA THR A 121 -16.99 0.88 1.74
C THR A 121 -18.38 1.50 1.65
N GLU A 122 -18.58 2.44 0.73
CA GLU A 122 -19.90 3.00 0.48
C GLU A 122 -20.80 1.90 -0.11
N PHE A 123 -21.81 1.49 0.66
CA PHE A 123 -22.80 0.52 0.21
C PHE A 123 -23.99 1.25 -0.40
N LYS A 124 -24.40 0.83 -1.60
CA LYS A 124 -25.73 1.15 -2.13
C LYS A 124 -26.70 0.16 -1.48
N ILE A 125 -27.58 0.68 -0.62
CA ILE A 125 -28.64 -0.14 0.01
C ILE A 125 -29.87 -0.07 -0.89
N GLY A 126 -30.42 -1.22 -1.24
CA GLY A 126 -31.58 -1.33 -2.12
C GLY A 126 -32.30 -2.66 -1.96
N VAL A 127 -33.34 -2.85 -2.76
CA VAL A 127 -34.04 -4.13 -2.88
C VAL A 127 -33.52 -4.82 -4.13
N ASP A 128 -33.13 -6.09 -4.03
CA ASP A 128 -32.65 -6.87 -5.16
C ASP A 128 -33.81 -7.43 -6.02
N GLU A 129 -33.46 -8.09 -7.12
CA GLU A 129 -34.38 -8.81 -8.00
C GLU A 129 -35.27 -9.89 -7.32
N ASN A 130 -35.02 -10.25 -6.05
CA ASN A 130 -35.80 -11.22 -5.28
C ASN A 130 -36.62 -10.57 -4.15
N ASP A 131 -36.84 -9.25 -4.20
CA ASP A 131 -37.50 -8.46 -3.15
C ASP A 131 -36.79 -8.51 -1.78
N GLN A 132 -35.49 -8.80 -1.74
CA GLN A 132 -34.69 -8.82 -0.52
C GLN A 132 -33.93 -7.50 -0.33
N LEU A 133 -33.90 -7.00 0.91
CA LEU A 133 -33.10 -5.83 1.26
C LEU A 133 -31.61 -6.22 1.25
N VAL A 134 -30.85 -5.66 0.32
CA VAL A 134 -29.42 -5.93 0.12
C VAL A 134 -28.58 -4.65 0.16
N ALA A 135 -27.30 -4.82 0.50
CA ALA A 135 -26.29 -3.77 0.41
C ALA A 135 -25.23 -4.21 -0.62
N VAL A 136 -25.13 -3.49 -1.73
CA VAL A 136 -24.19 -3.79 -2.82
C VAL A 136 -23.10 -2.73 -2.87
N SER A 137 -21.85 -3.19 -2.92
CA SER A 137 -20.70 -2.35 -3.24
C SER A 137 -20.24 -2.68 -4.65
N GLU A 138 -20.33 -1.70 -5.55
CA GLU A 138 -19.79 -1.80 -6.89
C GLU A 138 -18.46 -1.06 -6.95
N GLU A 139 -17.39 -1.76 -7.30
CA GLU A 139 -16.08 -1.19 -7.51
C GLU A 139 -15.45 -1.77 -8.78
N TYR A 140 -14.87 -0.91 -9.62
CA TYR A 140 -14.10 -1.37 -10.76
C TYR A 140 -12.85 -2.13 -10.32
N LEU A 141 -12.60 -3.27 -10.97
CA LEU A 141 -11.48 -4.15 -10.64
C LEU A 141 -10.13 -3.44 -10.76
N LEU A 142 -9.98 -2.58 -11.78
CA LEU A 142 -8.78 -1.78 -12.00
C LEU A 142 -8.54 -0.77 -10.88
N ASP A 143 -9.59 -0.12 -10.39
CA ASP A 143 -9.49 0.83 -9.28
C ASP A 143 -9.09 0.11 -8.01
N ARG A 144 -9.66 -1.07 -7.75
CA ARG A 144 -9.29 -1.90 -6.61
C ARG A 144 -7.81 -2.27 -6.61
N ILE A 145 -7.31 -2.72 -7.76
CA ILE A 145 -5.88 -3.06 -7.93
C ILE A 145 -5.01 -1.82 -7.72
N LYS A 146 -5.40 -0.67 -8.30
CA LYS A 146 -4.69 0.60 -8.12
C LYS A 146 -4.62 0.99 -6.64
N ARG A 147 -5.75 0.95 -5.91
CA ARG A 147 -5.81 1.23 -4.47
C ARG A 147 -4.86 0.35 -3.67
N PHE A 148 -4.85 -0.96 -3.93
CA PHE A 148 -3.93 -1.87 -3.25
C PHE A 148 -2.46 -1.61 -3.59
N LYS A 149 -2.13 -1.28 -4.85
CA LYS A 149 -0.77 -0.92 -5.26
C LYS A 149 -0.28 0.37 -4.58
N GLU A 150 -1.13 1.39 -4.55
CA GLU A 150 -0.85 2.65 -3.87
C GLU A 150 -0.67 2.44 -2.37
N TYR A 151 -1.56 1.65 -1.75
CA TYR A 151 -1.44 1.36 -0.32
C TYR A 151 -0.19 0.55 0.00
N LYS A 152 0.16 -0.44 -0.83
CA LYS A 152 1.42 -1.18 -0.71
C LYS A 152 2.62 -0.23 -0.72
N ALA A 153 2.67 0.71 -1.66
CA ALA A 153 3.76 1.68 -1.76
C ALA A 153 3.87 2.57 -0.52
N VAL A 154 2.74 3.01 0.03
CA VAL A 154 2.72 3.76 1.31
C VAL A 154 3.25 2.89 2.45
N LEU A 155 2.78 1.65 2.58
CA LEU A 155 3.21 0.74 3.64
C LEU A 155 4.71 0.40 3.55
N MET A 156 5.27 0.21 2.36
CA MET A 156 6.71 -0.01 2.16
C MET A 156 7.51 1.19 2.66
N LYS A 157 7.10 2.40 2.30
CA LYS A 157 7.74 3.63 2.80
C LYS A 157 7.67 3.72 4.33
N ARG A 158 6.51 3.36 4.92
CA ARG A 158 6.33 3.35 6.38
C ARG A 158 7.16 2.28 7.08
N GLN A 159 7.38 1.13 6.44
CA GLN A 159 8.28 0.10 6.92
C GLN A 159 9.69 0.69 7.08
N ASP A 160 10.25 1.24 6.00
CA ASP A 160 11.60 1.82 5.99
C ASP A 160 11.73 2.94 7.05
N GLU A 161 10.75 3.85 7.11
CA GLU A 161 10.71 4.94 8.10
C GLU A 161 10.70 4.41 9.54
N PHE A 162 9.96 3.34 9.83
CA PHE A 162 9.90 2.79 11.17
C PHE A 162 11.14 1.99 11.53
N GLU A 163 11.70 1.21 10.61
CA GLU A 163 12.97 0.50 10.81
C GLU A 163 14.08 1.49 11.18
N GLU A 164 14.24 2.57 10.41
CA GLU A 164 15.23 3.62 10.69
C GLU A 164 15.00 4.26 12.07
N LYS A 165 13.75 4.67 12.37
CA LYS A 165 13.40 5.27 13.67
C LYS A 165 13.64 4.31 14.84
N ILE A 166 13.41 3.02 14.65
CA ILE A 166 13.67 1.99 15.66
C ILE A 166 15.16 1.86 15.92
N ASP A 167 15.99 1.85 14.88
CA ASP A 167 17.43 1.70 15.02
C ASP A 167 18.07 2.92 15.69
N ILE A 168 17.65 4.13 15.32
CA ILE A 168 18.01 5.37 16.02
C ILE A 168 17.62 5.27 17.49
N CYS A 169 16.37 4.91 17.78
CA CYS A 169 15.87 4.80 19.15
C CYS A 169 16.66 3.77 19.98
N LYS A 170 16.99 2.61 19.41
CA LYS A 170 17.81 1.59 20.08
C LYS A 170 19.24 2.04 20.31
N ALA A 171 19.81 2.84 19.42
CA ALA A 171 21.15 3.42 19.60
C ALA A 171 21.15 4.43 20.75
N GLU A 172 20.18 5.36 20.76
CA GLU A 172 19.99 6.33 21.84
C GLU A 172 19.82 5.63 23.20
N ALA A 173 18.96 4.60 23.25
CA ALA A 173 18.67 3.89 24.50
C ALA A 173 19.92 3.20 25.06
N ARG A 174 20.75 2.63 24.18
CA ARG A 174 22.02 2.01 24.57
C ARG A 174 23.02 3.05 25.07
N SER A 175 23.10 4.22 24.43
CA SER A 175 23.94 5.32 24.89
C SER A 175 23.54 5.79 26.29
N MET A 176 22.26 6.07 26.51
CA MET A 176 21.78 6.55 27.80
C MET A 176 22.01 5.52 28.92
N GLN A 177 21.80 4.23 28.63
CA GLN A 177 22.09 3.15 29.59
C GLN A 177 23.58 3.06 29.93
N HIS A 178 24.45 3.29 28.96
CA HIS A 178 25.89 3.34 29.20
C HIS A 178 26.25 4.51 30.13
N ASP A 179 25.70 5.70 29.87
CA ASP A 179 25.95 6.90 30.68
C ASP A 179 25.44 6.74 32.12
N VAL A 180 24.25 6.16 32.30
CA VAL A 180 23.69 5.85 33.63
C VAL A 180 24.56 4.83 34.38
N LYS A 181 25.12 3.83 33.69
CA LYS A 181 26.01 2.83 34.31
C LYS A 181 27.36 3.44 34.67
N ALA A 182 27.93 4.26 33.80
CA ALA A 182 29.17 4.98 34.06
C ALA A 182 29.03 5.91 35.27
N ALA A 183 27.92 6.65 35.38
CA ALA A 183 27.64 7.50 36.53
C ALA A 183 27.43 6.73 37.86
N LYS A 184 27.02 5.45 37.80
CA LYS A 184 26.80 4.60 38.97
C LYS A 184 28.04 3.80 39.40
N THR A 185 29.07 3.72 38.57
CA THR A 185 30.30 3.00 38.90
C THR A 185 31.31 4.05 39.39
N PRO A 186 31.54 4.20 40.70
CA PRO A 186 32.55 5.12 41.18
C PRO A 186 33.91 4.69 40.62
N ALA A 187 34.72 5.67 40.18
CA ALA A 187 36.09 5.40 39.77
C ALA A 187 36.79 4.64 40.89
N ALA A 188 37.30 3.44 40.59
CA ALA A 188 38.13 2.71 41.52
C ALA A 188 39.42 3.52 41.70
N GLU A 189 39.55 4.17 42.87
CA GLU A 189 40.81 4.75 43.36
C GLU A 189 41.82 3.66 43.71
#